data_AF-A0A9P6Y5V1-F1
#
_entry.id   AF-A0A9P6Y5V1-F1
#
_cell.length_a   1.000
_cell.length_b   1.000
_cell.length_c   1.000
_cell.angle_alpha   90.00
_cell.angle_beta   90.00
_cell.angle_gamma   90.00
#
_symmetry.space_group_name_H-M   'P 1'
#
loop_
_entity.id
_entity.type
_entity.pdbx_description
1 polymer ?
#
loop_
_entity_poly.entity_id
_entity_poly.type
_entity_poly.pdbx_seq_one_letter_code
_entity_poly.pdbx_strand_id
1 'polypeptide(L)'
;MGFVVYSAICAYFMPGPVVQGLPLPSLKGNTLKYLCNGLSSWYLTLFLSAVLHVTGVFRLTAIIDNFGSIMTVAIIWGFTMSTLVFLSGFITGNQHRMSGNLIYDFFMGSILNPRIGHLDLKMWAETRVPWPVLFYTSVSCAIKQYELSGSVSAPIAFMVLAHWLYCNALQKGEECIPASWDIFYEKDGKW
;
A
#
# COMPACT_ATOMS: atom_id res chain seq x y z
N MET A 1 -8.26 10.15 -0.21
CA MET A 1 -8.26 9.66 -1.62
C MET A 1 -7.06 10.14 -2.44
N GLY A 2 -6.66 11.42 -2.38
CA GLY A 2 -5.55 11.93 -3.21
C GLY A 2 -4.23 11.13 -3.11
N PHE A 3 -3.83 10.71 -1.90
CA PHE A 3 -2.63 9.89 -1.70
C PHE A 3 -2.70 8.52 -2.39
N VAL A 4 -3.86 7.86 -2.34
CA VAL A 4 -4.10 6.54 -2.96
C VAL A 4 -4.00 6.65 -4.49
N VAL A 5 -4.59 7.68 -5.07
CA VAL A 5 -4.51 7.92 -6.52
C VAL A 5 -3.08 8.26 -6.93
N TYR A 6 -2.39 9.12 -6.17
CA TYR A 6 -0.99 9.44 -6.41
C TYR A 6 -0.10 8.20 -6.36
N SER A 7 -0.25 7.34 -5.34
CA SER A 7 0.57 6.13 -5.23
C SER A 7 0.29 5.13 -6.37
N ALA A 8 -0.95 5.04 -6.85
CA ALA A 8 -1.32 4.24 -8.01
C ALA A 8 -0.71 4.79 -9.32
N ILE A 9 -0.72 6.11 -9.52
CA ILE A 9 -0.09 6.78 -10.67
C ILE A 9 1.43 6.53 -10.64
N CYS A 10 2.08 6.74 -9.50
CA CYS A 10 3.51 6.46 -9.35
C CYS A 10 3.82 4.99 -9.62
N ALA A 11 2.98 4.07 -9.14
CA ALA A 11 3.15 2.65 -9.42
C ALA A 11 2.99 2.28 -10.89
N TYR A 12 2.14 2.99 -11.63
CA TYR A 12 1.94 2.73 -13.04
C TYR A 12 3.05 3.32 -13.93
N PHE A 13 3.50 4.55 -13.65
CA PHE A 13 4.37 5.31 -14.55
C PHE A 13 5.86 5.30 -14.20
N MET A 14 6.23 5.07 -12.94
CA MET A 14 7.63 5.23 -12.55
C MET A 14 8.53 4.12 -13.08
N PRO A 15 9.78 4.43 -13.45
CA PRO A 15 10.74 3.42 -13.87
C PRO A 15 11.14 2.54 -12.68
N GLY A 16 11.31 1.25 -12.96
CA GLY A 16 11.79 0.26 -12.01
C GLY A 16 12.13 -1.07 -12.69
N PRO A 17 12.94 -1.93 -12.04
CA PRO A 17 13.19 -3.28 -12.52
C PRO A 17 11.90 -4.10 -12.60
N VAL A 18 11.80 -4.95 -13.62
CA VAL A 18 10.69 -5.90 -13.77
C VAL A 18 11.16 -7.27 -13.28
N VAL A 19 10.55 -7.74 -12.20
CA VAL A 19 10.87 -9.03 -11.56
C VAL A 19 9.79 -10.04 -11.93
N GLN A 20 10.19 -11.29 -12.14
CA GLN A 20 9.25 -12.40 -12.34
C GLN A 20 8.88 -12.99 -10.98
N GLY A 21 7.59 -13.09 -10.69
CA GLY A 21 7.11 -13.78 -9.50
C GLY A 21 7.17 -15.31 -9.66
N LEU A 22 6.74 -16.00 -8.61
CA LEU A 22 6.70 -17.46 -8.59
C LEU A 22 5.74 -18.04 -9.66
N PRO A 23 6.04 -19.23 -10.20
CA PRO A 23 5.19 -19.89 -11.20
C PRO A 23 3.87 -20.30 -10.56
N LEU A 24 2.77 -19.75 -11.05
CA LEU A 24 1.46 -19.95 -10.44
C LEU A 24 0.81 -21.24 -10.97
N PRO A 25 0.39 -22.18 -10.09
CA PRO A 25 -0.37 -23.36 -10.50
C PRO A 25 -1.66 -23.00 -11.25
N SER A 26 -2.30 -21.89 -10.85
CA SER A 26 -3.50 -21.36 -11.50
C SER A 26 -3.28 -20.92 -12.96
N LEU A 27 -2.05 -20.58 -13.34
CA LEU A 27 -1.69 -20.14 -14.69
C LEU A 27 -0.94 -21.23 -15.48
N LYS A 28 -1.12 -22.51 -15.10
CA LYS A 28 -0.42 -23.65 -15.72
C LYS A 28 1.11 -23.51 -15.70
N GLY A 29 1.66 -22.89 -14.65
CA GLY A 29 3.10 -22.69 -14.47
C GLY A 29 3.67 -21.40 -15.09
N ASN A 30 2.85 -20.55 -15.69
CA ASN A 30 3.32 -19.23 -16.13
C ASN A 30 3.64 -18.32 -14.93
N THR A 31 4.66 -17.49 -15.10
CA THR A 31 5.07 -16.47 -14.13
C THR A 31 4.45 -15.13 -14.46
N LEU A 32 4.08 -14.36 -13.43
CA LEU A 32 3.62 -13.01 -13.58
C LEU A 32 4.79 -12.02 -13.45
N LYS A 33 4.82 -11.02 -14.33
CA LYS A 33 5.79 -9.93 -14.26
C LYS A 33 5.27 -8.85 -13.30
N TYR A 34 6.16 -8.35 -12.45
CA TYR A 34 5.92 -7.29 -11.47
C TYR A 34 6.90 -6.14 -11.70
N LEU A 35 6.37 -4.92 -11.81
CA LEU A 35 7.19 -3.71 -11.92
C LEU A 35 7.54 -3.22 -10.50
N CYS A 36 8.79 -3.38 -10.10
CA CYS A 36 9.29 -2.99 -8.78
C CYS A 36 9.82 -1.54 -8.82
N ASN A 37 8.93 -0.56 -8.78
CA ASN A 37 9.24 0.88 -8.74
C ASN A 37 8.99 1.52 -7.36
N GLY A 38 9.03 0.74 -6.28
CA GLY A 38 8.82 1.16 -4.90
C GLY A 38 9.89 2.12 -4.40
N LEU A 39 11.17 1.86 -4.70
CA LEU A 39 12.29 2.74 -4.34
C LEU A 39 12.14 4.15 -4.94
N SER A 40 11.89 4.21 -6.24
CA SER A 40 11.79 5.48 -6.95
C SER A 40 10.55 6.25 -6.47
N SER A 41 9.41 5.57 -6.31
CA SER A 41 8.19 6.14 -5.73
C SER A 41 8.39 6.66 -4.31
N TRP A 42 9.21 6.00 -3.49
CA TRP A 42 9.47 6.44 -2.12
C TRP A 42 10.24 7.73 -2.03
N TYR A 43 11.38 7.80 -2.70
CA TYR A 43 12.23 8.99 -2.67
C TYR A 43 11.51 10.19 -3.29
N LEU A 44 10.70 9.98 -4.33
CA LEU A 44 9.83 11.02 -4.87
C LEU A 44 8.82 11.51 -3.82
N THR A 45 8.19 10.59 -3.09
CA THR A 45 7.21 10.94 -2.05
C THR A 45 7.86 11.69 -0.89
N LEU A 46 9.05 11.28 -0.45
CA LEU A 46 9.83 11.99 0.57
C LEU A 46 10.18 13.41 0.10
N PHE A 47 10.69 13.55 -1.13
CA PHE A 47 11.03 14.84 -1.71
C PHE A 47 9.81 15.77 -1.82
N LEU A 48 8.71 15.27 -2.40
CA LEU A 48 7.47 16.03 -2.51
C LEU A 48 6.93 16.42 -1.14
N SER A 49 6.93 15.52 -0.16
CA SER A 49 6.45 15.82 1.19
C SER A 49 7.26 16.93 1.87
N ALA A 50 8.58 16.93 1.70
CA ALA A 50 9.46 17.98 2.21
C ALA A 50 9.20 19.32 1.53
N VAL A 51 9.07 19.33 0.20
CA VAL A 51 8.75 20.55 -0.57
C VAL A 51 7.39 21.11 -0.16
N LEU A 52 6.36 20.27 -0.05
CA LEU A 52 5.01 20.68 0.34
C LEU A 52 4.97 21.25 1.78
N HIS A 53 5.80 20.70 2.67
CA HIS A 53 5.91 21.19 4.04
C HIS A 53 6.61 22.54 4.10
N VAL A 54 7.74 22.71 3.40
CA VAL A 54 8.52 23.97 3.38
C VAL A 54 7.76 25.09 2.69
N THR A 55 7.03 24.78 1.61
CA THR A 55 6.19 25.76 0.90
C THR A 55 4.91 26.13 1.67
N GLY A 56 4.60 25.42 2.76
CA GLY A 56 3.42 25.67 3.59
C GLY A 56 2.09 25.25 2.94
N VAL A 57 2.12 24.69 1.72
CA VAL A 57 0.94 24.23 0.98
C VAL A 57 0.26 23.07 1.70
N PHE A 58 1.05 22.17 2.30
CA PHE A 58 0.51 21.08 3.10
C PHE A 58 1.34 20.90 4.38
N ARG A 59 0.71 21.16 5.52
CA ARG A 59 1.34 20.88 6.81
C ARG A 59 1.18 19.40 7.13
N LEU A 60 2.30 18.72 7.40
CA LEU A 60 2.32 17.33 7.82
C LEU A 60 1.46 17.10 9.08
N THR A 61 1.36 18.09 9.97
CA THR A 61 0.49 18.04 11.16
C THR A 61 -1.00 17.87 10.85
N ALA A 62 -1.46 18.20 9.65
CA ALA A 62 -2.85 18.00 9.25
C ALA A 62 -3.26 16.52 9.25
N ILE A 63 -2.31 15.59 9.11
CA ILE A 63 -2.54 14.14 9.16
C ILE A 63 -2.98 13.72 10.57
N ILE A 64 -2.28 14.20 11.60
CA ILE A 64 -2.61 13.83 12.98
C ILE A 64 -3.84 14.58 13.48
N ASP A 65 -4.02 15.84 13.05
CA ASP A 65 -5.19 16.65 13.41
C ASP A 65 -6.50 16.06 12.86
N ASN A 66 -6.46 15.41 11.69
CA ASN A 66 -7.62 14.77 11.05
C ASN A 66 -7.57 13.23 11.10
N PHE A 67 -6.78 12.65 12.01
CA PHE A 67 -6.56 11.20 12.04
C PHE A 67 -7.86 10.39 12.13
N GLY A 68 -8.82 10.84 12.94
CA GLY A 68 -10.12 10.18 13.08
C GLY A 68 -10.91 10.13 11.77
N SER A 69 -10.98 11.25 11.05
CA SER A 69 -11.67 11.31 9.75
C SER A 69 -10.97 10.45 8.70
N ILE A 70 -9.63 10.49 8.66
CA ILE A 70 -8.82 9.66 7.75
C ILE A 70 -9.07 8.18 8.00
N MET A 71 -9.13 7.75 9.26
CA MET A 71 -9.39 6.37 9.64
C MET A 71 -10.77 5.89 9.17
N THR A 72 -11.84 6.65 9.42
CA THR A 72 -13.19 6.25 8.97
C THR A 72 -13.27 6.16 7.45
N VAL A 73 -12.68 7.13 6.73
CA VAL A 73 -12.64 7.10 5.26
C VAL A 73 -11.83 5.92 4.75
N ALA A 74 -10.71 5.58 5.39
CA ALA A 74 -9.87 4.43 5.03
C ALA A 74 -10.63 3.10 5.21
N ILE A 75 -11.40 2.95 6.30
CA ILE A 75 -12.24 1.78 6.54
C ILE A 75 -13.28 1.64 5.43
N ILE A 76 -14.08 2.69 5.19
CA ILE A 76 -15.12 2.67 4.13
C ILE A 76 -14.50 2.34 2.77
N TRP A 77 -13.30 2.86 2.50
CA TRP A 77 -12.58 2.56 1.26
C TRP A 77 -12.11 1.11 1.15
N GLY A 78 -11.60 0.52 2.24
CA GLY A 78 -11.20 -0.89 2.29
C GLY A 78 -12.37 -1.82 1.95
N PHE A 79 -13.52 -1.60 2.60
CA PHE A 79 -14.77 -2.30 2.31
C PHE A 79 -15.23 -2.15 0.85
N THR A 80 -15.15 -0.91 0.34
CA THR A 80 -15.54 -0.62 -1.05
C THR A 80 -14.64 -1.36 -2.03
N MET A 81 -13.32 -1.32 -1.84
CA MET A 81 -12.35 -1.99 -2.70
C MET A 81 -12.48 -3.52 -2.65
N SER A 82 -12.65 -4.10 -1.47
CA SER A 82 -12.89 -5.53 -1.30
C SER A 82 -14.14 -5.98 -2.06
N THR A 83 -15.22 -5.19 -1.98
CA THR A 83 -16.47 -5.46 -2.72
C THR A 83 -16.29 -5.36 -4.22
N LEU A 84 -15.55 -4.34 -4.71
CA LEU A 84 -15.26 -4.18 -6.13
C LEU A 84 -14.42 -5.33 -6.68
N VAL A 85 -13.38 -5.76 -5.96
CA VAL A 85 -12.56 -6.91 -6.33
C VAL A 85 -13.40 -8.18 -6.34
N PHE A 86 -14.22 -8.40 -5.31
CA PHE A 86 -15.11 -9.55 -5.22
C PHE A 86 -16.03 -9.64 -6.45
N LEU A 87 -16.77 -8.58 -6.75
CA LEU A 87 -17.68 -8.50 -7.90
C LEU A 87 -16.96 -8.64 -9.23
N SER A 88 -15.78 -8.02 -9.38
CA SER A 88 -14.97 -8.15 -10.60
C SER A 88 -14.59 -9.61 -10.90
N GLY A 89 -14.43 -10.44 -9.87
CA GLY A 89 -14.17 -11.87 -10.03
C GLY A 89 -15.35 -12.66 -10.57
N PHE A 90 -16.58 -12.30 -10.18
CA PHE A 90 -17.79 -12.92 -10.75
C PHE A 90 -18.00 -12.49 -12.20
N ILE A 91 -17.78 -11.21 -12.52
CA ILE A 91 -17.98 -10.67 -13.86
C ILE A 91 -16.96 -11.25 -14.84
N THR A 92 -15.70 -11.36 -14.43
CA THR A 92 -14.61 -11.84 -15.30
C THR A 92 -14.58 -13.38 -15.39
N GLY A 93 -15.28 -14.09 -14.51
CA GLY A 93 -15.26 -15.55 -14.43
C GLY A 93 -13.92 -16.13 -13.95
N ASN A 94 -12.97 -15.30 -13.53
CA ASN A 94 -11.62 -15.69 -13.06
C ASN A 94 -11.62 -16.10 -11.58
N GLN A 95 -12.65 -16.80 -11.15
CA GLN A 95 -12.78 -17.23 -9.76
C GLN A 95 -11.76 -18.31 -9.44
N HIS A 96 -11.01 -18.11 -8.35
CA HIS A 96 -10.03 -19.07 -7.91
C HIS A 96 -10.46 -19.68 -6.57
N ARG A 97 -10.50 -21.02 -6.49
CA ARG A 97 -10.75 -21.79 -5.25
C ARG A 97 -11.94 -21.23 -4.43
N MET A 98 -13.14 -21.24 -4.99
CA MET A 98 -14.37 -20.82 -4.30
C MET A 98 -14.90 -21.97 -3.43
N SER A 99 -15.38 -21.65 -2.22
CA SER A 99 -15.95 -22.63 -1.29
C SER A 99 -17.46 -22.82 -1.47
N GLY A 100 -18.14 -21.88 -2.13
CA GLY A 100 -19.59 -21.89 -2.32
C GLY A 100 -20.37 -21.21 -1.20
N ASN A 101 -19.71 -20.76 -0.12
CA ASN A 101 -20.32 -19.91 0.90
C ASN A 101 -19.97 -18.44 0.65
N LEU A 102 -20.99 -17.62 0.36
CA LEU A 102 -20.83 -16.21 -0.02
C LEU A 102 -20.03 -15.39 1.00
N ILE A 103 -20.27 -15.59 2.30
CA ILE A 103 -19.61 -14.81 3.36
C ILE A 103 -18.12 -15.17 3.43
N TYR A 104 -17.81 -16.48 3.34
CA TYR A 104 -16.43 -16.96 3.37
C TYR A 104 -15.68 -16.59 2.09
N ASP A 105 -16.33 -16.67 0.93
CA ASP A 105 -15.71 -16.33 -0.35
C ASP A 105 -15.51 -14.83 -0.52
N PHE A 106 -16.37 -14.00 0.10
CA PHE A 106 -16.14 -12.57 0.25
C PHE A 106 -14.92 -12.29 1.13
N PHE A 107 -14.81 -12.98 2.26
CA PHE A 107 -13.67 -12.82 3.17
C PHE A 107 -12.34 -13.25 2.55
N MET A 108 -12.31 -14.40 1.89
CA MET A 108 -11.11 -14.91 1.26
C MET A 108 -10.81 -14.23 -0.07
N GLY A 109 -11.78 -13.56 -0.70
CA GLY A 109 -11.65 -12.98 -2.02
C GLY A 109 -11.89 -13.98 -3.16
N SER A 110 -12.31 -13.45 -4.31
CA SER A 110 -12.69 -14.24 -5.50
C SER A 110 -11.54 -14.43 -6.50
N ILE A 111 -10.63 -13.46 -6.61
CA ILE A 111 -9.52 -13.44 -7.55
C ILE A 111 -8.19 -13.66 -6.81
N LEU A 112 -7.27 -14.42 -7.42
CA LEU A 112 -5.92 -14.60 -6.88
C LEU A 112 -5.07 -13.31 -6.99
N ASN A 113 -4.93 -12.72 -8.18
CA ASN A 113 -4.18 -11.47 -8.41
C ASN A 113 -4.98 -10.50 -9.30
N PRO A 114 -5.82 -9.62 -8.72
CA PRO A 114 -6.56 -8.64 -9.48
C PRO A 114 -5.61 -7.57 -10.05
N ARG A 115 -5.70 -7.32 -11.36
CA ARG A 115 -4.77 -6.46 -12.09
C ARG A 115 -5.48 -5.37 -12.86
N ILE A 116 -4.87 -4.19 -12.87
CA ILE A 116 -5.25 -3.08 -13.75
C ILE A 116 -4.06 -2.82 -14.68
N GLY A 117 -4.12 -3.39 -15.89
CA GLY A 117 -3.00 -3.37 -16.83
C GLY A 117 -1.79 -4.14 -16.28
N HIS A 118 -0.66 -3.46 -16.10
CA HIS A 118 0.55 -4.03 -15.48
C HIS A 118 0.64 -3.83 -13.97
N LEU A 119 -0.29 -3.09 -13.36
CA LEU A 119 -0.33 -2.88 -11.91
C LEU A 119 -1.07 -4.03 -11.24
N ASP A 120 -0.39 -4.69 -10.29
CA ASP A 120 -1.00 -5.68 -9.41
C ASP A 120 -1.54 -4.98 -8.15
N LEU A 121 -2.85 -5.07 -7.93
CA LEU A 121 -3.52 -4.36 -6.84
C LEU A 121 -3.10 -4.87 -5.47
N LYS A 122 -2.77 -6.17 -5.34
CA LYS A 122 -2.29 -6.73 -4.08
C LYS A 122 -0.94 -6.16 -3.68
N MET A 123 0.01 -6.25 -4.60
CA MET A 123 1.36 -5.74 -4.38
C MET A 123 1.33 -4.24 -4.08
N TRP A 124 0.51 -3.48 -4.81
CA TRP A 124 0.34 -2.05 -4.56
C TRP A 124 -0.27 -1.76 -3.19
N ALA A 125 -1.35 -2.45 -2.82
CA ALA A 125 -2.02 -2.26 -1.54
C ALA A 125 -1.17 -2.72 -0.34
N GLU A 126 -0.32 -3.73 -0.51
CA GLU A 126 0.55 -4.25 0.55
C GLU A 126 1.76 -3.35 0.80
N THR A 127 2.35 -2.80 -0.27
CA THR A 127 3.66 -2.13 -0.16
C THR A 127 3.58 -0.61 -0.18
N ARG A 128 2.62 -0.03 -0.92
CA ARG A 128 2.68 1.41 -1.30
C ARG A 128 1.72 2.29 -0.55
N VAL A 129 0.68 1.72 0.03
CA VAL A 129 -0.31 2.45 0.81
C VAL A 129 0.04 2.42 2.30
N PRO A 130 0.16 1.26 2.97
CA PRO A 130 0.23 1.22 4.43
C PRO A 130 1.56 1.74 4.98
N TRP A 131 2.70 1.33 4.41
CA TRP A 131 4.02 1.68 4.97
C TRP A 131 4.34 3.18 4.91
N PRO A 132 4.11 3.88 3.78
CA PRO A 132 4.25 5.33 3.76
C PRO A 132 3.29 6.03 4.72
N VAL A 133 2.03 5.58 4.82
CA VAL A 133 1.04 6.17 5.75
C VAL A 133 1.49 6.01 7.20
N LEU A 134 2.02 4.85 7.57
CA LEU A 134 2.55 4.59 8.91
C LEU A 134 3.74 5.50 9.25
N PHE A 135 4.67 5.66 8.31
CA PHE A 135 5.79 6.58 8.45
C PHE A 135 5.32 8.04 8.60
N TYR A 136 4.44 8.51 7.73
CA TYR A 136 3.94 9.88 7.79
C TYR A 136 3.13 10.16 9.04
N THR A 137 2.40 9.17 9.58
CA THR A 137 1.70 9.30 10.86
C THR A 137 2.71 9.57 11.99
N SER A 138 3.81 8.81 12.03
CA SER A 138 4.86 8.99 13.04
C SER A 138 5.57 10.35 12.91
N VAL A 139 5.87 10.79 11.69
CA VAL A 139 6.44 12.13 11.43
C VAL A 139 5.47 13.23 11.86
N SER A 140 4.18 13.07 11.58
CA SER A 140 3.15 14.05 11.95
C SER A 140 3.02 14.18 13.47
N CYS A 141 3.08 13.07 14.20
CA CYS A 141 3.13 13.07 15.65
C CYS A 141 4.37 13.79 16.18
N ALA A 142 5.55 13.58 15.58
CA ALA A 142 6.79 14.25 15.98
C ALA A 142 6.72 15.76 15.80
N ILE A 143 6.21 16.23 14.65
CA ILE A 143 6.05 17.66 14.38
C ILE A 143 5.02 18.26 15.34
N LYS A 144 3.90 17.57 15.59
CA LYS A 144 2.87 18.05 16.52
C LYS A 144 3.40 18.16 17.95
N GLN A 145 4.21 17.20 18.39
CA GLN A 145 4.86 17.27 19.70
C GLN A 145 5.80 18.48 19.78
N TYR A 146 6.57 18.74 18.73
CA TYR A 146 7.44 19.90 18.65
C TYR A 146 6.66 21.21 18.75
N GLU A 147 5.52 21.33 18.08
CA GLU A 147 4.63 22.51 18.17
C GLU A 147 4.05 22.72 19.57
N LEU A 148 3.66 21.66 20.27
CA LEU A 148 3.01 21.74 21.59
C LEU A 148 4.00 21.95 22.74
N SER A 149 5.16 21.30 22.69
CA SER A 149 6.11 21.23 23.81
C SER A 149 7.45 21.90 23.52
N GLY A 150 7.66 22.45 22.31
CA GLY A 150 8.91 23.10 21.88
C GLY A 150 10.10 22.14 21.77
N SER A 151 9.90 20.84 21.98
CA SER A 151 10.93 19.80 21.97
C SER A 151 10.36 18.47 21.49
N VAL A 152 11.19 17.65 20.83
CA VAL A 152 10.84 16.29 20.42
C VAL A 152 11.42 15.32 21.44
N SER A 153 10.59 14.40 21.96
CA SER A 153 11.09 13.41 22.91
C SER A 153 11.90 12.32 22.19
N ALA A 154 12.94 11.81 22.86
CA ALA A 154 13.78 10.74 22.33
C ALA A 154 12.98 9.49 21.87
N PRO A 155 11.91 9.05 22.56
CA PRO A 155 11.08 7.94 22.10
C PRO A 155 10.40 8.20 20.75
N ILE A 156 9.91 9.41 20.51
CA ILE A 156 9.24 9.74 19.23
C ILE A 156 10.25 9.84 18.09
N ALA A 157 11.43 10.41 18.35
CA ALA A 157 12.52 10.40 17.37
C ALA A 157 12.94 8.97 17.00
N PHE A 158 13.03 8.06 17.99
CA PHE A 158 13.31 6.65 17.75
C PHE A 158 12.22 6.00 16.90
N MET A 159 10.94 6.27 17.17
CA MET A 159 9.82 5.72 16.38
C MET A 159 9.84 6.20 14.94
N VAL A 160 10.16 7.47 14.69
CA VAL A 160 10.31 7.99 13.32
C VAL A 160 11.45 7.28 12.59
N LEU A 161 12.60 7.10 13.26
CA LEU A 161 13.74 6.39 12.68
C LEU A 161 13.40 4.92 12.37
N ALA A 162 12.73 4.22 13.29
CA ALA A 162 12.34 2.82 13.12
C ALA A 162 11.40 2.64 11.91
N HIS A 163 10.35 3.45 11.81
CA HIS A 163 9.44 3.41 10.67
C HIS A 163 10.11 3.80 9.35
N TRP A 164 11.05 4.75 9.39
CA TRP A 164 11.83 5.12 8.21
C TRP A 164 12.70 3.96 7.72
N LEU A 165 13.47 3.34 8.62
CA LEU A 165 14.32 2.19 8.30
C LEU A 165 13.49 1.04 7.74
N TYR A 166 12.36 0.75 8.36
CA TYR A 166 11.49 -0.33 7.95
C TYR A 166 10.86 -0.08 6.57
N CYS A 167 10.30 1.12 6.34
CA CYS A 167 9.72 1.48 5.04
C CYS A 167 10.77 1.47 3.92
N ASN A 168 11.97 1.99 4.21
CA ASN A 168 13.10 2.01 3.29
C ASN A 168 13.56 0.58 2.94
N ALA A 169 13.65 -0.30 3.94
CA ALA A 169 14.03 -1.70 3.75
C ALA A 169 13.03 -2.45 2.87
N LEU A 170 11.72 -2.24 3.08
CA LEU A 170 10.68 -2.87 2.27
C LEU A 170 10.70 -2.42 0.81
N GLN A 171 10.90 -1.13 0.55
CA GLN A 171 10.95 -0.65 -0.82
C GLN A 171 12.22 -1.10 -1.54
N LYS A 172 13.35 -1.22 -0.83
CA LYS A 172 14.57 -1.83 -1.36
C LYS A 172 14.39 -3.32 -1.65
N GLY A 173 13.72 -4.03 -0.75
CA GLY A 173 13.43 -5.46 -0.87
C GLY A 173 12.14 -5.78 -1.62
N GLU A 174 11.61 -4.86 -2.43
CA GLU A 174 10.32 -5.03 -3.11
C GLU A 174 10.33 -6.26 -4.03
N GLU A 175 11.48 -6.63 -4.58
CA GLU A 175 11.69 -7.85 -5.36
C GLU A 175 11.44 -9.17 -4.60
N CYS A 176 11.52 -9.17 -3.27
CA CYS A 176 11.26 -10.35 -2.45
C CYS A 176 9.77 -10.56 -2.16
N ILE A 177 8.95 -9.53 -2.37
CA ILE A 177 7.52 -9.51 -2.01
C ILE A 177 6.69 -10.42 -2.94
N PRO A 178 6.95 -10.50 -4.26
CA PRO A 178 6.27 -11.47 -5.12
C PRO A 178 6.43 -12.94 -4.74
N ALA A 179 7.41 -13.26 -3.88
CA ALA A 179 7.62 -14.62 -3.36
C ALA A 179 6.89 -14.87 -2.03
N SER A 180 6.21 -13.87 -1.46
CA SER A 180 5.46 -14.00 -0.22
C SER A 180 4.21 -14.88 -0.39
N TRP A 181 3.72 -15.40 0.72
CA TRP A 181 2.50 -16.22 0.74
C TRP A 181 1.26 -15.42 0.28
N ASP A 182 1.18 -14.15 0.66
CA ASP A 182 0.06 -13.24 0.36
C ASP A 182 -0.09 -13.00 -1.15
N ILE A 183 1.04 -12.91 -1.86
CA ILE A 183 1.06 -12.74 -3.32
C ILE A 183 0.92 -14.07 -4.06
N PHE A 184 1.54 -15.14 -3.56
CA PHE A 184 1.59 -16.42 -4.26
C PHE A 184 0.33 -17.28 -4.09
N TYR A 185 -0.23 -17.33 -2.88
CA TYR A 185 -1.20 -18.37 -2.49
C TYR A 185 -2.51 -17.83 -1.94
N GLU A 186 -2.45 -16.76 -1.13
CA GLU A 186 -3.65 -16.15 -0.58
C GLU A 186 -4.46 -15.46 -1.70
N LYS A 187 -5.77 -15.34 -1.55
CA LYS A 187 -6.63 -14.62 -2.51
C LYS A 187 -6.84 -13.19 -2.01
N ASP A 188 -7.19 -12.25 -2.89
CA ASP A 188 -7.35 -10.85 -2.48
C ASP A 188 -8.70 -10.63 -1.78
N GLY A 189 -8.78 -11.07 -0.53
CA GLY A 189 -9.89 -10.84 0.37
C GLY A 189 -9.39 -10.08 1.59
N LYS A 190 -9.98 -8.91 1.83
CA LYS A 190 -9.59 -8.04 2.96
C LYS A 190 -10.85 -7.42 3.57
N TRP A 191 -10.87 -7.28 4.90
CA TRP A 191 -11.77 -6.36 5.61
C TRP A 191 -11.05 -5.03 5.79
#